data_AF-A0A7C5T1H7-F1
#
_entry.id   AF-A0A7C5T1H7-F1
#
_cell.length_a   1.000
_cell.length_b   1.000
_cell.length_c   1.000
_cell.angle_alpha   90.00
_cell.angle_beta   90.00
_cell.angle_gamma   90.00
#
_symmetry.space_group_name_H-M   'P 1'
#
loop_
_entity.id
_entity.type
_entity.pdbx_description
1 polymer ?
#
loop_
_entity_poly.entity_id
_entity_poly.type
_entity_poly.pdbx_seq_one_letter_code
_entity_poly.pdbx_strand_id
1 'polypeptide(L)'
;MGLIQEARSGGVIEELLEVAKAEGVDYEALRRRVASGRVIVARNLRRRGVRVVGVGEGLKTKVNVNVGTSGTVVDPNLEVEKVRVAKVYGADTVMDLSTGGDLDEIRRTLLRESEGLPLGTVPTYQAWIEGVRKFGGTGIPSDWFVSIVEKHLKDGVDFMTIHAGITLELARRAVRSSRIAPIVSRGGSMLAVWMIDNNSENPYLKHWDYLLELFREYDAVISLGDALRPGATADAHDELQIGELINNSRLAREAVSRGVQVMIEGPGHMTLDRVVADVKLMKSLSGGIPYYVLGPLVTDVAVGYDHIASAIGAALAAASGADLICYLTPAEH
;
A
#
# COMPACT_ATOMS: atom_id res chain seq x y z
N MET A 1 -6.88 -18.34 -12.66
CA MET A 1 -6.17 -17.39 -13.54
C MET A 1 -6.21 -16.05 -12.80
N GLY A 2 -5.31 -15.10 -13.03
CA GLY A 2 -5.39 -13.82 -12.30
C GLY A 2 -6.53 -12.96 -12.85
N LEU A 3 -7.08 -12.06 -12.02
CA LEU A 3 -8.28 -11.29 -12.39
C LEU A 3 -8.09 -10.47 -13.67
N ILE A 4 -6.91 -9.87 -13.87
CA ILE A 4 -6.61 -9.08 -15.07
C ILE A 4 -6.66 -9.96 -16.32
N GLN A 5 -6.11 -11.19 -16.28
CA GLN A 5 -6.14 -12.06 -17.45
C GLN A 5 -7.56 -12.58 -17.73
N GLU A 6 -8.32 -12.91 -16.69
CA GLU A 6 -9.74 -13.27 -16.82
C GLU A 6 -10.51 -12.10 -17.45
N ALA A 7 -10.30 -10.87 -16.98
CA ALA A 7 -10.92 -9.68 -17.53
C ALA A 7 -10.53 -9.45 -19.00
N ARG A 8 -9.27 -9.74 -19.40
CA ARG A 8 -8.82 -9.63 -20.80
C ARG A 8 -9.42 -10.69 -21.71
N SER A 9 -9.74 -11.88 -21.19
CA SER A 9 -10.32 -12.98 -21.97
C SER A 9 -11.72 -12.69 -22.49
N GLY A 10 -12.44 -11.76 -21.86
CA GLY A 10 -13.82 -11.41 -22.22
C GLY A 10 -14.88 -12.30 -21.55
N GLY A 11 -14.48 -13.22 -20.66
CA GLY A 11 -15.40 -13.99 -19.84
C GLY A 11 -16.19 -13.15 -18.84
N VAL A 12 -17.31 -13.70 -18.38
CA VAL A 12 -18.08 -13.15 -17.26
C VAL A 12 -17.41 -13.57 -15.95
N ILE A 13 -17.16 -12.59 -15.07
CA ILE A 13 -16.50 -12.78 -13.77
C ILE A 13 -17.50 -12.41 -12.68
N GLU A 14 -17.89 -13.37 -11.86
CA GLU A 14 -18.95 -13.22 -10.84
C GLU A 14 -18.61 -12.12 -9.84
N GLU A 15 -17.36 -12.07 -9.38
CA GLU A 15 -16.89 -11.05 -8.44
C GLU A 15 -17.00 -9.63 -9.01
N LEU A 16 -16.79 -9.46 -10.32
CA LEU A 16 -16.97 -8.16 -10.96
C LEU A 16 -18.44 -7.78 -11.14
N LEU A 17 -19.36 -8.74 -11.25
CA LEU A 17 -20.80 -8.44 -11.23
C LEU A 17 -21.23 -7.92 -9.86
N GLU A 18 -20.69 -8.50 -8.77
CA GLU A 18 -20.94 -8.01 -7.41
C GLU A 18 -20.42 -6.58 -7.21
N VAL A 19 -19.19 -6.30 -7.65
CA VAL A 19 -18.59 -4.96 -7.59
C VAL A 19 -19.40 -3.98 -8.45
N ALA A 20 -19.75 -4.34 -9.69
CA ALA A 20 -20.53 -3.50 -10.58
C ALA A 20 -21.89 -3.11 -9.95
N LYS A 21 -22.56 -4.09 -9.34
CA LYS A 21 -23.84 -3.87 -8.64
C LYS A 21 -23.68 -2.99 -7.41
N ALA A 22 -22.66 -3.22 -6.59
CA ALA A 22 -22.41 -2.44 -5.37
C ALA A 22 -22.03 -0.98 -5.66
N GLU A 23 -21.32 -0.75 -6.74
CA GLU A 23 -20.87 0.58 -7.18
C GLU A 23 -21.89 1.28 -8.09
N GLY A 24 -22.87 0.56 -8.63
CA GLY A 24 -23.87 1.10 -9.55
C GLY A 24 -23.29 1.45 -10.92
N VAL A 25 -22.34 0.65 -11.42
CA VAL A 25 -21.62 0.90 -12.68
C VAL A 25 -21.86 -0.21 -13.70
N ASP A 26 -21.64 0.10 -14.98
CA ASP A 26 -21.71 -0.88 -16.06
C ASP A 26 -20.61 -1.95 -15.94
N TYR A 27 -21.00 -3.22 -16.04
CA TYR A 27 -20.08 -4.36 -15.91
C TYR A 27 -18.97 -4.34 -16.98
N GLU A 28 -19.32 -4.06 -18.24
CA GLU A 28 -18.34 -4.08 -19.32
C GLU A 28 -17.34 -2.92 -19.21
N ALA A 29 -17.78 -1.75 -18.74
CA ALA A 29 -16.90 -0.65 -18.40
C ALA A 29 -15.95 -1.02 -17.25
N LEU A 30 -16.47 -1.63 -16.18
CA LEU A 30 -15.66 -2.12 -15.06
C LEU A 30 -14.63 -3.16 -15.51
N ARG A 31 -15.05 -4.19 -16.25
CA ARG A 31 -14.17 -5.23 -16.78
C ARG A 31 -13.04 -4.65 -17.62
N ARG A 32 -13.30 -3.66 -18.49
CA ARG A 32 -12.27 -2.98 -19.28
C ARG A 32 -11.27 -2.21 -18.40
N ARG A 33 -11.75 -1.56 -17.32
CA ARG A 33 -10.87 -0.87 -16.37
C ARG A 33 -10.00 -1.84 -15.58
N VAL A 34 -10.53 -2.99 -15.19
CA VAL A 34 -9.75 -4.08 -14.57
C VAL A 34 -8.71 -4.64 -15.54
N ALA A 35 -9.11 -4.96 -16.78
CA ALA A 35 -8.21 -5.49 -17.82
C ALA A 35 -7.03 -4.55 -18.16
N SER A 36 -7.22 -3.25 -17.99
CA SER A 36 -6.21 -2.20 -18.21
C SER A 36 -5.48 -1.77 -16.93
N GLY A 37 -5.81 -2.35 -15.76
CA GLY A 37 -5.17 -2.04 -14.48
C GLY A 37 -5.58 -0.72 -13.85
N ARG A 38 -6.66 -0.07 -14.32
CA ARG A 38 -7.20 1.18 -13.74
C ARG A 38 -8.18 0.95 -12.59
N VAL A 39 -8.60 -0.28 -12.41
CA VAL A 39 -9.34 -0.77 -11.24
C VAL A 39 -8.68 -2.05 -10.77
N ILE A 40 -8.47 -2.18 -9.47
CA ILE A 40 -8.10 -3.42 -8.80
C ILE A 40 -9.26 -3.92 -7.96
N VAL A 41 -9.24 -5.21 -7.66
CA VAL A 41 -10.10 -5.85 -6.69
C VAL A 41 -9.19 -6.46 -5.63
N ALA A 42 -9.26 -5.94 -4.41
CA ALA A 42 -8.45 -6.42 -3.30
C ALA A 42 -8.94 -7.80 -2.86
N ARG A 43 -8.22 -8.84 -3.28
CA ARG A 43 -8.53 -10.24 -2.97
C ARG A 43 -7.27 -11.09 -2.91
N ASN A 44 -7.34 -12.21 -2.21
CA ASN A 44 -6.38 -13.30 -2.32
C ASN A 44 -7.18 -14.61 -2.46
N LEU A 45 -6.82 -15.44 -3.45
CA LEU A 45 -7.53 -16.70 -3.75
C LEU A 45 -7.57 -17.70 -2.58
N ARG A 46 -6.72 -17.52 -1.56
CA ARG A 46 -6.74 -18.32 -0.33
C ARG A 46 -7.86 -17.92 0.62
N ARG A 47 -8.34 -16.67 0.58
CA ARG A 47 -9.45 -16.21 1.42
C ARG A 47 -10.78 -16.43 0.72
N ARG A 48 -11.74 -17.01 1.44
CA ARG A 48 -13.15 -17.12 1.03
C ARG A 48 -14.00 -16.20 1.89
N GLY A 49 -15.19 -15.82 1.41
CA GLY A 49 -16.15 -15.03 2.20
C GLY A 49 -15.75 -13.56 2.44
N VAL A 50 -14.75 -13.05 1.72
CA VAL A 50 -14.35 -11.64 1.79
C VAL A 50 -15.22 -10.83 0.84
N ARG A 51 -15.77 -9.70 1.33
CA ARG A 51 -16.45 -8.74 0.46
C ARG A 51 -15.46 -8.27 -0.60
N VAL A 52 -15.86 -8.40 -1.86
CA VAL A 52 -15.06 -7.96 -2.98
C VAL A 52 -15.07 -6.42 -3.04
N VAL A 53 -13.92 -5.79 -2.84
CA VAL A 53 -13.79 -4.32 -2.87
C VAL A 53 -13.02 -3.91 -4.11
N GLY A 54 -13.70 -3.20 -5.01
CA GLY A 54 -13.08 -2.55 -6.17
C GLY A 54 -12.50 -1.19 -5.79
N VAL A 55 -11.27 -0.91 -6.21
CA VAL A 55 -10.58 0.38 -6.02
C VAL A 55 -10.12 0.88 -7.38
N GLY A 56 -10.53 2.08 -7.78
CA GLY A 56 -10.05 2.69 -9.03
C GLY A 56 -11.05 3.57 -9.75
N GLU A 57 -10.72 3.84 -11.02
CA GLU A 57 -11.39 4.83 -11.85
C GLU A 57 -12.91 4.61 -11.95
N GLY A 58 -13.68 5.64 -11.59
CA GLY A 58 -15.14 5.66 -11.73
C GLY A 58 -15.88 4.82 -10.70
N LEU A 59 -15.21 4.32 -9.67
CA LEU A 59 -15.80 3.77 -8.46
C LEU A 59 -15.85 4.84 -7.36
N LYS A 60 -16.59 4.59 -6.28
CA LYS A 60 -16.53 5.47 -5.10
C LYS A 60 -15.12 5.44 -4.50
N THR A 61 -14.64 6.57 -3.99
CA THR A 61 -13.40 6.58 -3.20
C THR A 61 -13.56 5.71 -1.96
N LYS A 62 -12.52 4.95 -1.64
CA LYS A 62 -12.48 3.98 -0.54
C LYS A 62 -11.67 4.52 0.63
N VAL A 63 -11.89 3.97 1.83
CA VAL A 63 -11.13 4.33 3.04
C VAL A 63 -10.47 3.10 3.66
N ASN A 64 -9.17 3.22 3.95
CA ASN A 64 -8.41 2.23 4.69
C ASN A 64 -8.20 2.64 6.15
N VAL A 65 -8.32 1.68 7.07
CA VAL A 65 -8.01 1.83 8.49
C VAL A 65 -6.78 0.99 8.86
N ASN A 66 -5.81 1.60 9.54
CA ASN A 66 -4.64 0.88 10.05
C ASN A 66 -4.89 0.35 11.46
N VAL A 67 -4.47 -0.87 11.70
CA VAL A 67 -4.39 -1.51 13.02
C VAL A 67 -3.01 -2.14 13.17
N GLY A 68 -2.71 -2.67 14.35
CA GLY A 68 -1.51 -3.44 14.61
C GLY A 68 -0.85 -3.09 15.93
N THR A 69 -0.11 -4.05 16.44
CA THR A 69 0.66 -3.91 17.68
C THR A 69 1.95 -3.12 17.46
N SER A 70 2.57 -2.71 18.56
CA SER A 70 3.86 -2.02 18.55
C SER A 70 4.83 -2.64 19.55
N GLY A 71 6.08 -2.20 19.54
CA GLY A 71 7.07 -2.64 20.54
C GLY A 71 6.70 -2.28 21.99
N THR A 72 5.79 -1.32 22.20
CA THR A 72 5.34 -0.87 23.53
C THR A 72 3.99 -1.46 23.94
N VAL A 73 3.09 -1.70 22.99
CA VAL A 73 1.75 -2.23 23.23
C VAL A 73 1.51 -3.45 22.35
N VAL A 74 1.49 -4.63 22.99
CA VAL A 74 1.25 -5.92 22.34
C VAL A 74 0.01 -6.54 22.97
N ASP A 75 -1.16 -6.21 22.43
CA ASP A 75 -2.44 -6.79 22.85
C ASP A 75 -3.28 -7.13 21.60
N PRO A 76 -3.30 -8.40 21.18
CA PRO A 76 -4.11 -8.83 20.03
C PRO A 76 -5.60 -8.55 20.20
N ASN A 77 -6.14 -8.57 21.43
CA ASN A 77 -7.57 -8.34 21.64
C ASN A 77 -7.95 -6.89 21.36
N LEU A 78 -7.08 -5.93 21.70
CA LEU A 78 -7.28 -4.53 21.33
C LEU A 78 -7.27 -4.34 19.82
N GLU A 79 -6.39 -5.02 19.10
CA GLU A 79 -6.35 -4.94 17.63
C GLU A 79 -7.60 -5.55 16.98
N VAL A 80 -8.11 -6.65 17.53
CA VAL A 80 -9.39 -7.24 17.11
C VAL A 80 -10.55 -6.26 17.34
N GLU A 81 -10.58 -5.59 18.48
CA GLU A 81 -11.63 -4.60 18.77
C GLU A 81 -11.56 -3.41 17.80
N LYS A 82 -10.35 -2.92 17.47
CA LYS A 82 -10.18 -1.87 16.45
C LYS A 82 -10.71 -2.31 15.08
N VAL A 83 -10.49 -3.56 14.67
CA VAL A 83 -11.06 -4.10 13.42
C VAL A 83 -12.60 -4.11 13.46
N ARG A 84 -13.20 -4.47 14.59
CA ARG A 84 -14.67 -4.43 14.76
C ARG A 84 -15.20 -3.01 14.66
N VAL A 85 -14.56 -2.06 15.33
CA VAL A 85 -14.89 -0.64 15.22
C VAL A 85 -14.77 -0.15 13.78
N ALA A 86 -13.68 -0.48 13.09
CA ALA A 86 -13.47 -0.10 11.69
C ALA A 86 -14.63 -0.58 10.78
N LYS A 87 -15.09 -1.82 10.96
CA LYS A 87 -16.25 -2.37 10.24
C LYS A 87 -17.54 -1.59 10.52
N VAL A 88 -17.82 -1.30 11.78
CA VAL A 88 -19.04 -0.58 12.20
C VAL A 88 -19.10 0.81 11.57
N TYR A 89 -17.95 1.50 11.50
CA TYR A 89 -17.86 2.84 10.93
C TYR A 89 -17.58 2.88 9.42
N GLY A 90 -17.60 1.72 8.75
CA GLY A 90 -17.62 1.64 7.29
C GLY A 90 -16.26 1.72 6.61
N ALA A 91 -15.18 1.25 7.24
CA ALA A 91 -13.91 1.03 6.55
C ALA A 91 -14.12 0.10 5.34
N ASP A 92 -13.46 0.40 4.22
CA ASP A 92 -13.48 -0.44 3.02
C ASP A 92 -12.36 -1.49 3.04
N THR A 93 -11.22 -1.14 3.63
CA THR A 93 -10.09 -2.05 3.85
C THR A 93 -9.46 -1.82 5.22
N VAL A 94 -8.73 -2.81 5.71
CA VAL A 94 -7.89 -2.68 6.90
C VAL A 94 -6.45 -3.06 6.59
N MET A 95 -5.48 -2.51 7.32
CA MET A 95 -4.08 -2.95 7.24
C MET A 95 -3.55 -3.35 8.61
N ASP A 96 -2.90 -4.50 8.67
CA ASP A 96 -2.08 -4.91 9.81
C ASP A 96 -0.66 -4.35 9.66
N LEU A 97 -0.33 -3.38 10.51
CA LEU A 97 0.96 -2.70 10.59
C LEU A 97 1.74 -3.11 11.85
N SER A 98 1.45 -4.29 12.40
CA SER A 98 2.06 -4.80 13.63
C SER A 98 3.59 -4.85 13.57
N THR A 99 4.23 -4.44 14.65
CA THR A 99 5.70 -4.47 14.82
C THR A 99 6.17 -5.08 16.14
N GLY A 100 5.24 -5.53 16.99
CA GLY A 100 5.55 -6.16 18.28
C GLY A 100 4.79 -7.47 18.50
N GLY A 101 5.36 -8.36 19.31
CA GLY A 101 4.77 -9.68 19.59
C GLY A 101 5.05 -10.74 18.52
N ASP A 102 4.21 -11.78 18.50
CA ASP A 102 4.22 -12.81 17.46
C ASP A 102 3.45 -12.30 16.24
N LEU A 103 4.20 -11.78 15.26
CA LEU A 103 3.64 -11.17 14.06
C LEU A 103 2.88 -12.17 13.17
N ASP A 104 3.26 -13.46 13.23
CA ASP A 104 2.59 -14.51 12.49
C ASP A 104 1.22 -14.82 13.10
N GLU A 105 1.15 -14.95 14.43
CA GLU A 105 -0.11 -15.17 15.15
C GLU A 105 -1.06 -13.96 15.06
N ILE A 106 -0.53 -12.75 15.23
CA ILE A 106 -1.31 -11.51 15.16
C ILE A 106 -1.93 -11.36 13.77
N ARG A 107 -1.12 -11.48 12.70
CA ARG A 107 -1.62 -11.39 11.32
C ARG A 107 -2.71 -12.43 11.05
N ARG A 108 -2.49 -13.70 11.40
CA ARG A 108 -3.50 -14.76 11.22
C ARG A 108 -4.77 -14.49 12.02
N THR A 109 -4.66 -13.87 13.18
CA THR A 109 -5.81 -13.48 14.00
C THR A 109 -6.59 -12.34 13.34
N LEU A 110 -5.91 -11.29 12.90
CA LEU A 110 -6.56 -10.17 12.20
C LEU A 110 -7.16 -10.59 10.86
N LEU A 111 -6.55 -11.54 10.13
CA LEU A 111 -7.14 -12.11 8.91
C LEU A 111 -8.48 -12.82 9.16
N ARG A 112 -8.61 -13.54 10.28
CA ARG A 112 -9.89 -14.16 10.70
C ARG A 112 -10.89 -13.09 11.12
N GLU A 113 -10.49 -12.18 12.00
CA GLU A 113 -11.41 -11.19 12.59
C GLU A 113 -11.81 -10.08 11.60
N SER A 114 -11.02 -9.86 10.54
CA SER A 114 -11.33 -8.94 9.43
C SER A 114 -12.24 -9.55 8.37
N GLU A 115 -12.84 -10.73 8.60
CA GLU A 115 -13.76 -11.37 7.64
C GLU A 115 -14.82 -10.37 7.12
N GLY A 116 -14.92 -10.23 5.81
CA GLY A 116 -15.75 -9.19 5.17
C GLY A 116 -15.03 -7.89 4.79
N LEU A 117 -13.75 -7.71 5.13
CA LEU A 117 -12.89 -6.62 4.63
C LEU A 117 -11.57 -7.20 4.07
N PRO A 118 -11.07 -6.68 2.93
CA PRO A 118 -9.71 -6.95 2.50
C PRO A 118 -8.70 -6.47 3.55
N LEU A 119 -7.68 -7.29 3.79
CA LEU A 119 -6.62 -7.00 4.74
C LEU A 119 -5.29 -6.83 4.01
N GLY A 120 -4.64 -5.70 4.25
CA GLY A 120 -3.30 -5.40 3.76
C GLY A 120 -2.21 -5.53 4.83
N THR A 121 -0.95 -5.63 4.40
CA THR A 121 0.20 -5.66 5.30
C THR A 121 1.41 -4.93 4.71
N VAL A 122 2.45 -4.72 5.51
CA VAL A 122 3.78 -4.27 5.05
C VAL A 122 4.81 -5.34 5.41
N PRO A 123 5.07 -6.33 4.54
CA PRO A 123 5.96 -7.47 4.84
C PRO A 123 7.39 -7.06 5.25
N THR A 124 7.85 -5.89 4.80
CA THR A 124 9.14 -5.32 5.18
C THR A 124 9.31 -5.21 6.70
N TYR A 125 8.25 -4.92 7.45
CA TYR A 125 8.34 -4.76 8.91
C TYR A 125 8.75 -6.08 9.57
N GLN A 126 8.04 -7.16 9.26
CA GLN A 126 8.38 -8.48 9.78
C GLN A 126 9.75 -8.96 9.26
N ALA A 127 10.02 -8.78 7.96
CA ALA A 127 11.29 -9.17 7.36
C ALA A 127 12.49 -8.51 8.07
N TRP A 128 12.38 -7.22 8.37
CA TRP A 128 13.41 -6.50 9.11
C TRP A 128 13.50 -6.99 10.56
N ILE A 129 12.39 -7.01 11.31
CA ILE A 129 12.39 -7.32 12.75
C ILE A 129 12.90 -8.74 13.02
N GLU A 130 12.39 -9.73 12.29
CA GLU A 130 12.84 -11.11 12.41
C GLU A 130 14.22 -11.31 11.79
N GLY A 131 14.52 -10.63 10.68
CA GLY A 131 15.81 -10.72 10.01
C GLY A 131 16.96 -10.21 10.89
N VAL A 132 16.83 -9.05 11.51
CA VAL A 132 17.84 -8.51 12.43
C VAL A 132 18.09 -9.47 13.60
N ARG A 133 17.02 -10.05 14.17
CA ARG A 133 17.14 -11.04 15.26
C ARG A 133 17.83 -12.32 14.79
N LYS A 134 17.50 -12.80 13.59
CA LYS A 134 18.00 -14.08 13.04
C LYS A 134 19.43 -13.99 12.55
N PHE A 135 19.81 -12.88 11.92
CA PHE A 135 21.11 -12.70 11.26
C PHE A 135 22.07 -11.79 12.05
N GLY A 136 21.66 -11.29 13.21
CA GLY A 136 22.50 -10.52 14.12
C GLY A 136 22.85 -9.11 13.62
N GLY A 137 22.09 -8.54 12.69
CA GLY A 137 22.35 -7.21 12.13
C GLY A 137 21.68 -6.99 10.78
N THR A 138 22.21 -6.04 10.01
CA THR A 138 21.64 -5.63 8.71
C THR A 138 22.06 -6.53 7.55
N GLY A 139 22.95 -7.51 7.77
CA GLY A 139 23.38 -8.55 6.81
C GLY A 139 22.31 -9.59 6.47
N ILE A 140 21.04 -9.17 6.37
CA ILE A 140 19.89 -10.02 6.06
C ILE A 140 19.95 -10.41 4.57
N PRO A 141 19.87 -11.71 4.22
CA PRO A 141 19.84 -12.13 2.82
C PRO A 141 18.64 -11.54 2.05
N SER A 142 18.83 -11.13 0.79
CA SER A 142 17.77 -10.46 0.02
C SER A 142 16.52 -11.33 -0.20
N ASP A 143 16.70 -12.64 -0.32
CA ASP A 143 15.66 -13.66 -0.45
C ASP A 143 14.84 -13.84 0.83
N TRP A 144 15.38 -13.47 2.00
CA TRP A 144 14.61 -13.42 3.24
C TRP A 144 13.40 -12.48 3.13
N PHE A 145 13.59 -11.27 2.59
CA PHE A 145 12.51 -10.31 2.39
C PHE A 145 11.39 -10.87 1.51
N VAL A 146 11.77 -11.60 0.46
CA VAL A 146 10.85 -12.27 -0.46
C VAL A 146 10.13 -13.43 0.23
N SER A 147 10.82 -14.22 1.04
CA SER A 147 10.21 -15.33 1.79
C SER A 147 9.12 -14.86 2.76
N ILE A 148 9.26 -13.66 3.33
CA ILE A 148 8.24 -13.07 4.21
C ILE A 148 7.03 -12.59 3.41
N VAL A 149 7.23 -12.03 2.21
CA VAL A 149 6.12 -11.74 1.28
C VAL A 149 5.35 -13.02 0.96
N GLU A 150 6.05 -14.09 0.60
CA GLU A 150 5.43 -15.39 0.32
C GLU A 150 4.67 -15.94 1.53
N LYS A 151 5.23 -15.78 2.74
CA LYS A 151 4.57 -16.17 4.00
C LYS A 151 3.22 -15.45 4.16
N HIS A 152 3.18 -14.14 3.97
CA HIS A 152 1.94 -13.37 4.08
C HIS A 152 0.92 -13.75 2.99
N LEU A 153 1.38 -14.07 1.77
CA LEU A 153 0.51 -14.50 0.68
C LEU A 153 -0.15 -15.86 1.01
N LYS A 154 0.63 -16.78 1.59
CA LYS A 154 0.16 -18.09 2.07
C LYS A 154 -0.87 -17.97 3.18
N ASP A 155 -0.69 -17.00 4.09
CA ASP A 155 -1.69 -16.73 5.14
C ASP A 155 -2.99 -16.12 4.58
N GLY A 156 -2.95 -15.53 3.39
CA GLY A 156 -4.14 -15.05 2.68
C GLY A 156 -4.28 -13.52 2.64
N VAL A 157 -3.22 -12.75 2.87
CA VAL A 157 -3.27 -11.28 2.77
C VAL A 157 -3.66 -10.83 1.36
N ASP A 158 -4.62 -9.89 1.26
CA ASP A 158 -5.23 -9.46 -0.01
C ASP A 158 -4.38 -8.45 -0.78
N PHE A 159 -3.65 -7.59 -0.06
CA PHE A 159 -2.73 -6.63 -0.67
C PHE A 159 -1.52 -6.36 0.22
N MET A 160 -0.40 -5.94 -0.38
CA MET A 160 0.81 -5.68 0.39
C MET A 160 1.52 -4.44 -0.09
N THR A 161 1.93 -3.60 0.85
CA THR A 161 2.85 -2.50 0.56
C THR A 161 4.25 -3.05 0.32
N ILE A 162 4.70 -2.95 -0.93
CA ILE A 162 6.03 -3.34 -1.38
C ILE A 162 6.77 -2.08 -1.84
N HIS A 163 7.79 -1.68 -1.07
CA HIS A 163 8.59 -0.50 -1.36
C HIS A 163 9.67 -0.83 -2.41
N ALA A 164 9.28 -1.22 -3.62
CA ALA A 164 10.21 -1.56 -4.70
C ALA A 164 10.72 -0.32 -5.47
N GLY A 165 10.07 0.84 -5.32
CA GLY A 165 10.40 2.07 -6.04
C GLY A 165 11.64 2.81 -5.53
N ILE A 166 12.02 2.62 -4.27
CA ILE A 166 13.23 3.20 -3.69
C ILE A 166 14.47 2.41 -4.12
N THR A 167 15.30 3.01 -4.96
CA THR A 167 16.60 2.44 -5.37
C THR A 167 17.69 2.78 -4.35
N LEU A 168 18.81 2.05 -4.40
CA LEU A 168 20.01 2.36 -3.62
C LEU A 168 20.51 3.79 -3.86
N GLU A 169 20.40 4.28 -5.10
CA GLU A 169 20.75 5.67 -5.43
C GLU A 169 19.83 6.66 -4.71
N LEU A 170 18.51 6.47 -4.79
CA LEU A 170 17.56 7.35 -4.12
C LEU A 170 17.72 7.30 -2.60
N ALA A 171 17.95 6.12 -2.02
CA ALA A 171 18.24 5.97 -0.60
C ALA A 171 19.49 6.77 -0.18
N ARG A 172 20.58 6.70 -0.95
CA ARG A 172 21.81 7.47 -0.70
C ARG A 172 21.59 8.98 -0.82
N ARG A 173 20.75 9.42 -1.75
CA ARG A 173 20.40 10.84 -1.90
C ARG A 173 19.52 11.29 -0.75
N ALA A 174 18.53 10.50 -0.34
CA ALA A 174 17.64 10.81 0.77
C ALA A 174 18.40 11.05 2.08
N VAL A 175 19.36 10.19 2.43
CA VAL A 175 20.17 10.38 3.66
C VAL A 175 21.13 11.57 3.60
N ARG A 176 21.41 12.12 2.42
CA ARG A 176 22.24 13.32 2.20
C ARG A 176 21.41 14.56 1.85
N SER A 177 20.09 14.42 1.84
CA SER A 177 19.19 15.49 1.42
C SER A 177 19.11 16.58 2.48
N SER A 178 18.62 17.75 2.06
CA SER A 178 18.26 18.86 2.93
C SER A 178 16.79 18.82 3.36
N ARG A 179 16.11 17.66 3.22
CA ARG A 179 14.74 17.49 3.71
C ARG A 179 14.68 17.77 5.21
N ILE A 180 13.58 18.34 5.67
CA ILE A 180 13.31 18.47 7.11
C ILE A 180 13.18 17.07 7.72
N ALA A 181 12.46 16.17 7.03
CA ALA A 181 12.27 14.79 7.43
C ALA A 181 12.74 13.84 6.30
N PRO A 182 14.01 13.38 6.30
CA PRO A 182 14.61 12.67 5.17
C PRO A 182 13.81 11.47 4.65
N ILE A 183 13.49 10.53 5.53
CA ILE A 183 12.68 9.34 5.23
C ILE A 183 11.76 9.09 6.42
N VAL A 184 10.46 9.32 6.24
CA VAL A 184 9.43 9.07 7.27
C VAL A 184 8.69 7.75 7.11
N SER A 185 8.83 7.09 5.94
CA SER A 185 8.33 5.73 5.78
C SER A 185 9.17 4.77 6.61
N ARG A 186 8.52 4.04 7.53
CA ARG A 186 9.16 2.96 8.31
C ARG A 186 9.75 1.88 7.40
N GLY A 187 9.01 1.45 6.38
CA GLY A 187 9.47 0.43 5.44
C GLY A 187 10.58 0.96 4.55
N GLY A 188 10.43 2.21 4.10
CA GLY A 188 11.46 2.93 3.35
C GLY A 188 12.78 3.07 4.10
N SER A 189 12.74 3.43 5.39
CA SER A 189 13.94 3.60 6.21
C SER A 189 14.63 2.28 6.49
N MET A 190 13.88 1.21 6.80
CA MET A 190 14.44 -0.15 6.96
C MET A 190 15.17 -0.62 5.71
N LEU A 191 14.59 -0.41 4.52
CA LEU A 191 15.24 -0.78 3.26
C LEU A 191 16.41 0.13 2.93
N ALA A 192 16.32 1.44 3.18
CA ALA A 192 17.43 2.37 2.96
C ALA A 192 18.65 1.97 3.78
N VAL A 193 18.46 1.67 5.07
CA VAL A 193 19.53 1.17 5.94
C VAL A 193 20.09 -0.15 5.40
N TRP A 194 19.24 -1.12 5.09
CA TRP A 194 19.68 -2.40 4.53
C TRP A 194 20.52 -2.23 3.26
N MET A 195 20.04 -1.45 2.30
CA MET A 195 20.69 -1.23 1.02
C MET A 195 22.05 -0.54 1.18
N ILE A 196 22.13 0.47 2.05
CA ILE A 196 23.35 1.25 2.28
C ILE A 196 24.41 0.38 2.98
N ASP A 197 24.04 -0.32 4.05
CA ASP A 197 24.96 -1.16 4.83
C ASP A 197 25.52 -2.33 4.02
N ASN A 198 24.69 -2.91 3.15
CA ASN A 198 25.08 -4.05 2.32
C ASN A 198 25.61 -3.64 0.94
N ASN A 199 25.67 -2.33 0.63
CA ASN A 199 25.99 -1.80 -0.70
C ASN A 199 25.26 -2.56 -1.83
N SER A 200 23.96 -2.76 -1.65
CA SER A 200 23.14 -3.67 -2.44
C SER A 200 21.87 -2.96 -2.91
N GLU A 201 21.47 -3.21 -4.16
CA GLU A 201 20.17 -2.74 -4.65
C GLU A 201 19.01 -3.39 -3.89
N ASN A 202 17.87 -2.68 -3.85
CA ASN A 202 16.63 -3.03 -3.17
C ASN A 202 16.27 -4.52 -3.36
N PRO A 203 16.01 -5.28 -2.27
CA PRO A 203 15.74 -6.70 -2.36
C PRO A 203 14.49 -7.00 -3.18
N TYR A 204 13.43 -6.16 -3.08
CA TYR A 204 12.22 -6.36 -3.87
C TYR A 204 12.44 -6.05 -5.35
N LEU A 205 13.23 -5.02 -5.67
CA LEU A 205 13.55 -4.69 -7.06
C LEU A 205 14.41 -5.78 -7.72
N LYS A 206 15.39 -6.34 -6.99
CA LYS A 206 16.20 -7.46 -7.47
C LYS A 206 15.39 -8.71 -7.80
N HIS A 207 14.30 -8.95 -7.07
CA HIS A 207 13.44 -10.12 -7.18
C HIS A 207 12.08 -9.81 -7.81
N TRP A 208 11.97 -8.69 -8.55
CA TRP A 208 10.69 -8.18 -9.03
C TRP A 208 9.92 -9.18 -9.90
N ASP A 209 10.60 -9.86 -10.82
CA ASP A 209 10.00 -10.90 -11.67
C ASP A 209 9.32 -12.00 -10.85
N TYR A 210 10.01 -12.50 -9.83
CA TYR A 210 9.50 -13.57 -8.97
C TYR A 210 8.36 -13.07 -8.07
N LEU A 211 8.42 -11.82 -7.60
CA LEU A 211 7.28 -11.20 -6.90
C LEU A 211 6.05 -11.14 -7.82
N LEU A 212 6.19 -10.73 -9.08
CA LEU A 212 5.07 -10.71 -10.01
C LEU A 212 4.48 -12.12 -10.23
N GLU A 213 5.31 -13.16 -10.28
CA GLU A 213 4.84 -14.54 -10.35
C GLU A 213 4.05 -14.94 -9.11
N LEU A 214 4.58 -14.65 -7.91
CA LEU A 214 3.90 -14.91 -6.64
C LEU A 214 2.56 -14.18 -6.56
N PHE A 215 2.52 -12.86 -6.74
CA PHE A 215 1.27 -12.10 -6.64
C PHE A 215 0.23 -12.56 -7.67
N ARG A 216 0.66 -13.01 -8.85
CA ARG A 216 -0.24 -13.61 -9.85
C ARG A 216 -0.81 -14.97 -9.43
N GLU A 217 -0.02 -15.80 -8.74
CA GLU A 217 -0.48 -17.11 -8.25
C GLU A 217 -1.61 -16.97 -7.22
N TYR A 218 -1.47 -16.01 -6.31
CA TYR A 218 -2.44 -15.75 -5.24
C TYR A 218 -3.52 -14.73 -5.62
N ASP A 219 -3.36 -14.06 -6.77
CA ASP A 219 -4.16 -12.93 -7.27
C ASP A 219 -4.30 -11.76 -6.27
N ALA A 220 -3.30 -11.62 -5.40
CA ALA A 220 -3.16 -10.52 -4.47
C ALA A 220 -2.71 -9.23 -5.17
N VAL A 221 -2.93 -8.09 -4.51
CA VAL A 221 -2.60 -6.78 -5.06
C VAL A 221 -1.26 -6.29 -4.52
N ILE A 222 -0.38 -5.84 -5.41
CA ILE A 222 0.80 -5.08 -5.00
C ILE A 222 0.38 -3.63 -4.76
N SER A 223 0.60 -3.13 -3.54
CA SER A 223 0.57 -1.70 -3.25
C SER A 223 1.99 -1.19 -3.32
N LEU A 224 2.36 -0.44 -4.37
CA LEU A 224 3.71 0.08 -4.52
C LEU A 224 3.92 1.24 -3.54
N GLY A 225 4.69 0.96 -2.48
CA GLY A 225 4.89 1.88 -1.36
C GLY A 225 5.64 3.15 -1.73
N ASP A 226 5.41 4.20 -0.96
CA ASP A 226 6.00 5.54 -1.11
C ASP A 226 7.08 5.78 -0.05
N ALA A 227 8.20 5.06 -0.15
CA ALA A 227 9.29 5.11 0.83
C ALA A 227 9.82 6.53 1.06
N LEU A 228 9.80 7.36 0.02
CA LEU A 228 10.31 8.72 -0.01
C LEU A 228 9.17 9.74 -0.05
N ARG A 229 7.98 9.41 0.47
CA ARG A 229 6.94 10.42 0.70
C ARG A 229 7.44 11.56 1.60
N PRO A 230 6.93 12.77 1.42
CA PRO A 230 7.24 13.91 2.28
C PRO A 230 6.64 13.72 3.68
N GLY A 231 7.46 13.95 4.71
CA GLY A 231 7.05 13.98 6.12
C GLY A 231 6.88 15.38 6.69
N ALA A 232 7.11 16.41 5.87
CA ALA A 232 6.82 17.80 6.16
C ALA A 232 6.32 18.44 4.87
N THR A 233 5.43 19.42 4.98
CA THR A 233 4.90 20.15 3.82
C THR A 233 6.00 20.79 2.96
N ALA A 234 7.12 21.19 3.59
CA ALA A 234 8.29 21.74 2.91
C ALA A 234 9.00 20.73 1.99
N ASP A 235 8.92 19.43 2.30
CA ASP A 235 9.58 18.36 1.56
C ASP A 235 8.74 17.84 0.37
N ALA A 236 7.49 18.32 0.23
CA ALA A 236 6.57 17.88 -0.81
C ALA A 236 7.02 18.31 -2.21
N HIS A 237 6.79 17.44 -3.20
CA HIS A 237 7.17 17.60 -4.62
C HIS A 237 8.67 17.80 -4.86
N ASP A 238 9.51 17.32 -3.96
CA ASP A 238 10.94 17.30 -4.19
C ASP A 238 11.37 16.18 -5.16
N GLU A 239 12.66 16.18 -5.51
CA GLU A 239 13.24 15.21 -6.44
C GLU A 239 13.16 13.75 -5.95
N LEU A 240 13.11 13.53 -4.63
CA LEU A 240 13.09 12.19 -4.04
C LEU A 240 11.70 11.56 -4.15
N GLN A 241 10.66 12.32 -3.80
CA GLN A 241 9.27 11.90 -3.97
C GLN A 241 8.99 11.62 -5.45
N ILE A 242 9.32 12.57 -6.32
CA ILE A 242 9.04 12.44 -7.76
C ILE A 242 9.88 11.32 -8.39
N GLY A 243 11.14 11.16 -7.96
CA GLY A 243 12.01 10.08 -8.43
C GLY A 243 11.44 8.69 -8.13
N GLU A 244 10.97 8.47 -6.90
CA GLU A 244 10.31 7.20 -6.55
C GLU A 244 8.98 7.02 -7.28
N LEU A 245 8.16 8.08 -7.41
CA LEU A 245 6.90 8.02 -8.13
C LEU A 245 7.08 7.58 -9.60
N ILE A 246 8.14 8.06 -10.27
CA ILE A 246 8.49 7.65 -11.63
C ILE A 246 8.85 6.15 -11.66
N ASN A 247 9.63 5.67 -10.69
CA ASN A 247 9.98 4.25 -10.58
C ASN A 247 8.74 3.39 -10.35
N ASN A 248 7.90 3.75 -9.36
CA ASN A 248 6.65 3.06 -9.08
C ASN A 248 5.73 3.05 -10.31
N SER A 249 5.64 4.13 -11.07
CA SER A 249 4.83 4.17 -12.31
C SER A 249 5.34 3.21 -13.40
N ARG A 250 6.66 2.96 -13.47
CA ARG A 250 7.23 1.96 -14.38
C ARG A 250 6.92 0.54 -13.91
N LEU A 251 7.18 0.25 -12.64
CA LEU A 251 6.92 -1.04 -12.01
C LEU A 251 5.44 -1.42 -12.09
N ALA A 252 4.54 -0.46 -11.87
CA ALA A 252 3.10 -0.69 -11.93
C ALA A 252 2.64 -1.08 -13.34
N ARG A 253 3.10 -0.38 -14.38
CA ARG A 253 2.75 -0.73 -15.77
C ARG A 253 3.28 -2.11 -16.16
N GLU A 254 4.47 -2.46 -15.69
CA GLU A 254 5.01 -3.82 -15.87
C GLU A 254 4.14 -4.86 -15.17
N ALA A 255 3.78 -4.65 -13.90
CA ALA A 255 2.90 -5.56 -13.14
C ALA A 255 1.58 -5.80 -13.87
N VAL A 256 0.92 -4.72 -14.34
CA VAL A 256 -0.31 -4.81 -15.14
C VAL A 256 -0.08 -5.58 -16.45
N SER A 257 1.05 -5.37 -17.13
CA SER A 257 1.35 -6.10 -18.37
C SER A 257 1.42 -7.62 -18.14
N ARG A 258 1.95 -8.04 -16.98
CA ARG A 258 2.01 -9.44 -16.54
C ARG A 258 0.72 -9.94 -15.87
N GLY A 259 -0.29 -9.08 -15.80
CA GLY A 259 -1.62 -9.36 -15.25
C GLY A 259 -1.62 -9.53 -13.73
N VAL A 260 -0.74 -8.80 -13.05
CA VAL A 260 -0.75 -8.61 -11.60
C VAL A 260 -1.49 -7.31 -11.28
N GLN A 261 -2.38 -7.38 -10.31
CA GLN A 261 -3.10 -6.21 -9.82
C GLN A 261 -2.16 -5.31 -9.02
N VAL A 262 -2.21 -4.00 -9.28
CA VAL A 262 -1.34 -3.03 -8.62
C VAL A 262 -2.05 -1.71 -8.34
N MET A 263 -1.73 -1.10 -7.22
CA MET A 263 -2.01 0.29 -6.90
C MET A 263 -0.71 0.99 -6.48
N ILE A 264 -0.68 2.32 -6.53
CA ILE A 264 0.49 3.12 -6.15
C ILE A 264 0.14 3.90 -4.88
N GLU A 265 1.04 3.90 -3.91
CA GLU A 265 0.92 4.73 -2.70
C GLU A 265 1.44 6.16 -2.94
N GLY A 266 0.92 7.11 -2.19
CA GLY A 266 1.13 8.54 -2.37
C GLY A 266 1.19 9.33 -1.08
N PRO A 267 1.61 10.60 -1.19
CA PRO A 267 2.25 11.38 -0.14
C PRO A 267 1.44 11.55 1.14
N GLY A 268 2.20 11.85 2.20
CA GLY A 268 1.69 12.21 3.52
C GLY A 268 1.49 13.72 3.70
N HIS A 269 2.55 14.52 3.76
CA HIS A 269 2.45 15.96 4.09
C HIS A 269 2.56 16.82 2.84
N MET A 270 1.55 17.65 2.56
CA MET A 270 1.48 18.45 1.33
C MET A 270 0.52 19.62 1.45
N THR A 271 0.97 20.84 1.15
CA THR A 271 0.10 22.03 1.10
C THR A 271 -1.02 21.88 0.05
N LEU A 272 -2.16 22.52 0.30
CA LEU A 272 -3.38 22.38 -0.52
C LEU A 272 -3.16 22.61 -2.02
N ASP A 273 -2.34 23.60 -2.38
CA ASP A 273 -2.04 23.96 -3.77
C ASP A 273 -1.33 22.84 -4.54
N ARG A 274 -0.67 21.91 -3.84
CA ARG A 274 0.09 20.80 -4.43
C ARG A 274 -0.72 19.51 -4.57
N VAL A 275 -1.77 19.30 -3.75
CA VAL A 275 -2.54 18.05 -3.71
C VAL A 275 -3.13 17.69 -5.07
N VAL A 276 -3.76 18.64 -5.75
CA VAL A 276 -4.38 18.38 -7.07
C VAL A 276 -3.31 18.02 -8.10
N ALA A 277 -2.19 18.76 -8.12
CA ALA A 277 -1.10 18.54 -9.04
C ALA A 277 -0.47 17.15 -8.85
N ASP A 278 -0.33 16.71 -7.60
CA ASP A 278 0.20 15.39 -7.24
C ASP A 278 -0.64 14.25 -7.83
N VAL A 279 -1.95 14.27 -7.56
CA VAL A 279 -2.88 13.23 -8.04
C VAL A 279 -2.88 13.20 -9.58
N LYS A 280 -2.92 14.36 -10.24
CA LYS A 280 -2.89 14.43 -11.71
C LYS A 280 -1.57 13.92 -12.28
N LEU A 281 -0.45 14.27 -11.65
CA LEU A 281 0.88 13.80 -12.05
C LEU A 281 0.97 12.28 -11.95
N MET A 282 0.60 11.68 -10.82
CA MET A 282 0.59 10.22 -10.67
C MET A 282 -0.25 9.57 -11.75
N LYS A 283 -1.51 10.01 -11.91
CA LYS A 283 -2.44 9.41 -12.88
C LYS A 283 -1.91 9.47 -14.31
N SER A 284 -1.24 10.57 -14.66
CA SER A 284 -0.60 10.73 -15.97
C SER A 284 0.59 9.80 -16.15
N LEU A 285 1.47 9.67 -15.15
CA LEU A 285 2.68 8.84 -15.24
C LEU A 285 2.36 7.34 -15.28
N SER A 286 1.37 6.92 -14.48
CA SER A 286 1.00 5.50 -14.31
C SER A 286 0.01 4.99 -15.37
N GLY A 287 -0.66 5.89 -16.09
CA GLY A 287 -1.72 5.52 -17.05
C GLY A 287 -3.07 5.24 -16.39
N GLY A 288 -3.33 5.88 -15.23
CA GLY A 288 -4.60 5.79 -14.52
C GLY A 288 -4.69 4.67 -13.48
N ILE A 289 -3.57 4.04 -13.12
CA ILE A 289 -3.50 3.02 -12.05
C ILE A 289 -4.05 3.60 -10.74
N PRO A 290 -4.73 2.81 -9.88
CA PRO A 290 -5.31 3.32 -8.63
C PRO A 290 -4.29 4.02 -7.73
N TYR A 291 -4.71 5.13 -7.11
CA TYR A 291 -3.93 5.88 -6.12
C TYR A 291 -4.42 5.64 -4.72
N TYR A 292 -3.48 5.33 -3.83
CA TYR A 292 -3.69 5.16 -2.41
C TYR A 292 -2.89 6.22 -1.64
N VAL A 293 -3.55 7.24 -1.09
CA VAL A 293 -2.86 8.39 -0.44
C VAL A 293 -3.02 8.36 1.08
N LEU A 294 -1.99 8.77 1.81
CA LEU A 294 -2.03 8.91 3.28
C LEU A 294 -2.44 10.33 3.66
N GLY A 295 -3.73 10.58 3.89
CA GLY A 295 -4.25 11.95 4.04
C GLY A 295 -4.49 12.59 2.67
N PRO A 296 -3.71 13.59 2.22
CA PRO A 296 -2.51 14.17 2.85
C PRO A 296 -2.77 15.25 3.91
N LEU A 297 -1.85 15.41 4.88
CA LEU A 297 -1.85 16.53 5.84
C LEU A 297 -1.49 17.84 5.14
N VAL A 298 -2.40 18.81 5.23
CA VAL A 298 -2.21 20.11 4.55
C VAL A 298 -1.43 21.14 5.35
N THR A 299 -1.10 20.82 6.60
CA THR A 299 -0.32 21.66 7.51
C THR A 299 0.36 20.78 8.56
N ASP A 300 1.54 21.20 9.01
CA ASP A 300 2.36 20.46 9.98
C ASP A 300 2.18 20.94 11.44
N VAL A 301 1.30 21.92 11.66
CA VAL A 301 1.15 22.59 12.99
C VAL A 301 -0.12 22.19 13.73
N ALA A 302 -0.81 21.14 13.27
CA ALA A 302 -2.09 20.70 13.81
C ALA A 302 -1.99 19.37 14.61
N VAL A 303 -0.84 19.10 15.22
CA VAL A 303 -0.60 17.88 16.02
C VAL A 303 -1.71 17.67 17.06
N GLY A 304 -2.21 16.44 17.17
CA GLY A 304 -3.42 16.09 17.95
C GLY A 304 -4.73 16.26 17.17
N TYR A 305 -4.70 16.98 16.05
CA TYR A 305 -5.82 17.26 15.14
C TYR A 305 -5.50 16.88 13.69
N ASP A 306 -4.51 16.02 13.47
CA ASP A 306 -4.07 15.62 12.13
C ASP A 306 -5.16 14.90 11.33
N HIS A 307 -6.09 14.21 11.99
CA HIS A 307 -7.31 13.70 11.35
C HIS A 307 -8.14 14.80 10.66
N ILE A 308 -8.18 16.02 11.21
CA ILE A 308 -8.88 17.16 10.61
C ILE A 308 -8.04 17.75 9.48
N ALA A 309 -6.76 18.01 9.74
CA ALA A 309 -5.84 18.57 8.74
C ALA A 309 -5.77 17.69 7.48
N SER A 310 -5.65 16.37 7.69
CA SER A 310 -5.61 15.38 6.62
C SER A 310 -6.95 15.19 5.91
N ALA A 311 -8.09 15.32 6.61
CA ALA A 311 -9.40 15.22 5.96
C ALA A 311 -9.59 16.29 4.88
N ILE A 312 -9.02 17.48 5.06
CA ILE A 312 -9.07 18.56 4.05
C ILE A 312 -8.29 18.13 2.79
N GLY A 313 -7.06 17.63 2.96
CA GLY A 313 -6.25 17.14 1.85
C GLY A 313 -6.84 15.92 1.19
N ALA A 314 -7.34 14.96 1.96
CA ALA A 314 -8.00 13.75 1.51
C ALA A 314 -9.22 14.04 0.64
N ALA A 315 -10.08 14.98 1.06
CA ALA A 315 -11.24 15.38 0.28
C ALA A 315 -10.83 15.96 -1.09
N LEU A 316 -9.78 16.78 -1.12
CA LEU A 316 -9.26 17.36 -2.36
C LEU A 316 -8.58 16.31 -3.25
N ALA A 317 -7.84 15.37 -2.65
CA ALA A 317 -7.20 14.27 -3.36
C ALA A 317 -8.24 13.33 -3.99
N ALA A 318 -9.26 12.94 -3.23
CA ALA A 318 -10.39 12.14 -3.69
C ALA A 318 -11.12 12.82 -4.86
N ALA A 319 -11.48 14.10 -4.71
CA ALA A 319 -12.10 14.88 -5.78
C ALA A 319 -11.22 15.01 -7.04
N SER A 320 -9.90 14.92 -6.88
CA SER A 320 -8.94 15.01 -7.98
C SER A 320 -8.67 13.67 -8.68
N GLY A 321 -9.09 12.55 -8.08
CA GLY A 321 -8.97 11.21 -8.62
C GLY A 321 -8.14 10.22 -7.79
N ALA A 322 -7.91 10.45 -6.50
CA ALA A 322 -7.43 9.41 -5.60
C ALA A 322 -8.54 8.39 -5.31
N ASP A 323 -8.18 7.11 -5.26
CA ASP A 323 -9.15 6.01 -5.25
C ASP A 323 -9.29 5.35 -3.88
N LEU A 324 -8.22 5.38 -3.08
CA LEU A 324 -8.18 4.90 -1.70
C LEU A 324 -7.50 5.94 -0.81
N ILE A 325 -8.09 6.23 0.34
CA ILE A 325 -7.54 7.15 1.35
C ILE A 325 -7.14 6.34 2.58
N CYS A 326 -5.88 6.43 2.99
CA CYS A 326 -5.45 5.96 4.30
C CYS A 326 -5.86 7.01 5.31
N TYR A 327 -6.65 6.61 6.30
CA TYR A 327 -7.09 7.51 7.35
C TYR A 327 -5.89 8.05 8.17
N LEU A 328 -6.13 9.09 8.94
CA LEU A 328 -5.25 9.48 10.05
C LEU A 328 -6.09 9.64 11.31
N THR A 329 -5.48 9.35 12.45
CA THR A 329 -6.14 9.45 13.75
C THR A 329 -5.75 10.75 14.45
N PRO A 330 -6.44 11.16 15.52
CA PRO A 330 -5.97 12.22 16.40
C PRO A 330 -4.61 11.93 17.06
N ALA A 331 -4.19 10.66 17.11
CA ALA A 331 -2.93 10.22 17.69
C ALA A 331 -1.80 10.07 16.65
N GLU A 332 -1.97 10.62 15.44
CA GLU A 332 -0.83 10.79 14.55
C GLU A 332 0.14 11.83 15.13
N HIS A 333 1.45 11.52 15.05
CA HIS A 333 2.58 12.24 15.66
C HIS A 333 2.58 12.27 17.20
#